data_AF-A0A1F2ZTU6-F1
#
_entry.id   AF-A0A1F2ZTU6-F1
#
_cell.length_a   1.000
_cell.length_b   1.000
_cell.length_c   1.000
_cell.angle_alpha   90.00
_cell.angle_beta   90.00
_cell.angle_gamma   90.00
#
_symmetry.space_group_name_H-M   'P 1'
#
loop_
_entity.id
_entity.type
_entity.pdbx_description
1 polymer ?
#
loop_
_entity_poly.entity_id
_entity_poly.type
_entity_poly.pdbx_seq_one_letter_code
_entity_poly.pdbx_strand_id
1 'polypeptide(L)'
;MKSLNWLLRGLLGLAGVLLAYQAWPVARGAWQAQKADAVAQRLRTGQPVELADVAAGIVALDRAVAADPVAGRYLQRSELVVGAALTPSLNVTLEQRVAWLRSAESDLVAGLGNAPARGVAWARLASVRQGLQGTSRGVVDALLMSIDTSPLLSPIWPARLQLILDNWVAFTPQERERMAAYVVMTWRLSSERRWFAQVIRSPVDELFVRYFLRDEPNAQAELAKWLFEVKRDGK
;
A
#
# COMPACT_ATOMS: atom_id res chain seq x y z
N MET A 1 40.86 -43.70 -10.53
CA MET A 1 40.83 -42.22 -10.47
C MET A 1 40.17 -41.54 -11.68
N LYS A 2 40.49 -41.88 -12.94
CA LYS A 2 39.89 -41.22 -14.13
C LYS A 2 38.35 -41.38 -14.25
N SER A 3 37.81 -42.57 -13.94
CA SER A 3 36.36 -42.84 -13.98
C SER A 3 35.56 -42.02 -12.95
N LEU A 4 36.09 -41.88 -11.72
CA LEU A 4 35.46 -41.10 -10.65
C LEU A 4 35.35 -39.60 -10.99
N ASN A 5 36.37 -39.04 -11.66
CA ASN A 5 36.35 -37.64 -12.11
C ASN A 5 35.31 -37.38 -13.21
N TRP A 6 35.09 -38.32 -14.12
CA TRP A 6 34.03 -38.21 -15.14
C TRP A 6 32.64 -38.29 -14.53
N LEU A 7 32.45 -39.17 -13.55
CA LEU A 7 31.18 -39.32 -12.83
C LEU A 7 30.86 -38.06 -12.01
N LEU A 8 31.85 -37.50 -11.29
CA LEU A 8 31.71 -36.23 -10.56
C LEU A 8 31.35 -35.06 -11.50
N ARG A 9 32.01 -34.95 -12.65
CA ARG A 9 31.68 -33.92 -13.66
C ARG A 9 30.28 -34.09 -14.23
N GLY A 10 29.85 -35.34 -14.48
CA GLY A 10 28.49 -35.64 -14.91
C GLY A 10 27.43 -35.25 -13.86
N LEU A 11 27.68 -35.57 -12.58
CA LEU A 11 26.80 -35.18 -11.47
C LEU A 11 26.73 -33.66 -11.29
N LEU A 12 27.87 -32.96 -11.37
CA LEU A 12 27.91 -31.49 -11.29
C LEU A 12 27.20 -30.84 -12.48
N GLY A 13 27.37 -31.38 -13.69
CA GLY A 13 26.66 -30.91 -14.88
C GLY A 13 25.14 -31.10 -14.77
N LEU A 14 24.69 -32.27 -14.31
CA LEU A 14 23.28 -32.57 -14.11
C LEU A 14 22.67 -31.71 -12.98
N ALA A 15 23.39 -31.53 -11.87
CA ALA A 15 22.99 -30.61 -10.81
C ALA A 15 22.88 -29.16 -11.32
N GLY A 16 23.81 -28.71 -12.16
CA GLY A 16 23.76 -27.39 -12.79
C GLY A 16 22.53 -27.21 -13.69
N VAL A 17 22.19 -28.20 -14.51
CA VAL A 17 20.98 -28.17 -15.34
C VAL A 17 19.70 -28.15 -14.49
N LEU A 18 19.64 -28.97 -13.44
CA LEU A 18 18.50 -28.99 -12.52
C LEU A 18 18.31 -27.65 -11.81
N LEU A 19 19.40 -27.02 -11.36
CA LEU A 19 19.35 -25.69 -10.74
C LEU A 19 18.88 -24.63 -11.74
N ALA A 20 19.39 -24.64 -12.97
CA ALA A 20 18.95 -23.71 -14.02
C ALA A 20 17.46 -23.89 -14.35
N TYR A 21 17.00 -25.14 -14.43
CA TYR A 21 15.58 -25.46 -14.66
C TYR A 21 14.70 -24.96 -13.51
N GLN A 22 15.10 -25.15 -12.26
CA GLN A 22 14.36 -24.68 -11.09
C GLN A 22 14.39 -23.15 -10.93
N ALA A 23 15.49 -22.49 -11.29
CA ALA A 23 15.63 -21.04 -11.18
C ALA A 23 14.98 -20.28 -12.34
N TRP A 24 14.74 -20.93 -13.49
CA TRP A 24 14.20 -20.30 -14.69
C TRP A 24 12.86 -19.57 -14.48
N PRO A 25 11.85 -20.13 -13.79
CA PRO A 25 10.59 -19.44 -13.55
C PRO A 25 10.77 -18.15 -12.74
N VAL A 26 11.64 -18.18 -11.72
CA VAL A 26 11.97 -17.00 -10.89
C VAL A 26 12.68 -15.92 -11.70
N ALA A 27 13.68 -16.31 -12.50
CA ALA A 27 14.40 -15.38 -13.39
C ALA A 27 13.46 -14.75 -14.43
N ARG A 28 12.59 -15.57 -15.04
CA ARG A 28 11.57 -15.09 -15.97
C ARG A 28 10.57 -14.15 -15.29
N GLY A 29 10.13 -14.49 -14.08
CA GLY A 29 9.22 -13.67 -13.28
C GLY A 29 9.84 -12.30 -12.96
N ALA A 30 11.09 -12.28 -12.51
CA ALA A 30 11.84 -11.05 -12.25
C ALA A 30 12.02 -10.19 -13.50
N TRP A 31 12.38 -10.80 -14.63
CA TRP A 31 12.52 -10.10 -15.90
C TRP A 31 11.22 -9.45 -16.38
N GLN A 32 10.08 -10.13 -16.26
CA GLN A 32 8.79 -9.53 -16.63
C GLN A 32 8.39 -8.42 -15.66
N ALA A 33 8.59 -8.63 -14.35
CA ALA A 33 8.28 -7.63 -13.34
C ALA A 33 9.04 -6.30 -13.55
N GLN A 34 10.33 -6.38 -13.92
CA GLN A 34 11.17 -5.19 -14.14
C GLN A 34 10.61 -4.26 -15.23
N LYS A 35 9.88 -4.80 -16.21
CA LYS A 35 9.26 -4.00 -17.29
C LYS A 35 8.18 -3.04 -16.77
N ALA A 36 7.61 -3.32 -15.59
CA ALA A 36 6.58 -2.50 -14.98
C ALA A 36 7.13 -1.45 -14.01
N ASP A 37 8.43 -1.49 -13.66
CA ASP A 37 8.99 -0.62 -12.61
C ASP A 37 8.90 0.87 -12.96
N ALA A 38 9.16 1.22 -14.23
CA ALA A 38 9.10 2.60 -14.68
C ALA A 38 7.69 3.20 -14.59
N VAL A 39 6.65 2.44 -14.96
CA VAL A 39 5.26 2.91 -14.84
C VAL A 39 4.78 2.92 -13.40
N ALA A 40 5.16 1.93 -12.58
CA ALA A 40 4.86 1.91 -11.15
C ALA A 40 5.50 3.10 -10.42
N GLN A 41 6.75 3.44 -10.75
CA GLN A 41 7.43 4.60 -10.19
C GLN A 41 6.75 5.91 -10.59
N ARG A 42 6.37 6.07 -11.87
CA ARG A 42 5.65 7.27 -12.34
C ARG A 42 4.32 7.44 -11.61
N LEU A 43 3.55 6.36 -11.47
CA LEU A 43 2.31 6.36 -10.68
C LEU A 43 2.55 6.76 -9.22
N ARG A 44 3.60 6.22 -8.59
CA ARG A 44 3.95 6.50 -7.20
C ARG A 44 4.35 7.95 -6.96
N THR A 45 5.03 8.58 -7.92
CA THR A 45 5.50 9.97 -7.83
C THR A 45 4.52 10.98 -8.41
N GLY A 46 3.34 10.55 -8.87
CA GLY A 46 2.34 11.43 -9.48
C GLY A 46 2.78 12.00 -10.83
N GLN A 47 3.76 11.39 -11.49
CA GLN A 47 4.16 11.78 -12.83
C GLN A 47 3.10 11.34 -13.86
N PRO A 48 2.94 12.10 -14.97
CA PRO A 48 2.02 11.72 -16.03
C PRO A 48 2.33 10.31 -16.57
N VAL A 49 1.28 9.52 -16.77
CA VAL A 49 1.33 8.17 -17.33
C VAL A 49 0.28 8.00 -18.40
N GLU A 50 0.62 7.25 -19.45
CA GLU A 50 -0.31 6.90 -20.50
C GLU A 50 -1.01 5.56 -20.19
N LEU A 51 -2.25 5.42 -20.64
CA LEU A 51 -3.01 4.18 -20.44
C LEU A 51 -2.33 2.97 -21.10
N ALA A 52 -1.66 3.16 -22.24
CA ALA A 52 -0.92 2.12 -22.93
C ALA A 52 0.24 1.57 -22.07
N ASP A 53 0.99 2.46 -21.41
CA ASP A 53 2.07 2.09 -20.49
C ASP A 53 1.56 1.29 -19.29
N VAL A 54 0.44 1.73 -18.72
CA VAL A 54 -0.23 1.04 -17.61
C VAL A 54 -0.67 -0.35 -18.05
N ALA A 55 -1.34 -0.48 -19.20
CA ALA A 55 -1.79 -1.76 -19.72
C ALA A 55 -0.60 -2.72 -19.99
N ALA A 56 0.48 -2.22 -20.57
CA ALA A 56 1.70 -3.00 -20.78
C ALA A 56 2.33 -3.46 -19.46
N GLY A 57 2.35 -2.58 -18.44
CA GLY A 57 2.81 -2.90 -17.09
C GLY A 57 1.97 -3.98 -16.40
N ILE A 58 0.63 -3.90 -16.51
CA ILE A 58 -0.30 -4.92 -16.00
C ILE A 58 0.00 -6.27 -16.67
N VAL A 59 0.07 -6.32 -17.99
CA VAL A 59 0.36 -7.56 -18.74
C VAL A 59 1.73 -8.14 -18.35
N ALA A 60 2.73 -7.29 -18.13
CA ALA A 60 4.04 -7.73 -17.68
C ALA A 60 3.98 -8.35 -16.27
N LEU A 61 3.25 -7.74 -15.33
CA LEU A 61 3.08 -8.27 -13.98
C LEU A 61 2.19 -9.51 -13.94
N ASP A 62 1.20 -9.64 -14.80
CA ASP A 62 0.42 -10.88 -14.97
C ASP A 62 1.33 -12.04 -15.38
N ARG A 63 2.22 -11.80 -16.36
CA ARG A 63 3.22 -12.80 -16.76
C ARG A 63 4.23 -13.09 -15.65
N ALA A 64 4.56 -12.10 -14.82
CA ALA A 64 5.46 -12.28 -13.70
C ALA A 64 4.84 -13.17 -12.62
N VAL A 65 3.59 -12.89 -12.23
CA VAL A 65 2.81 -13.70 -11.28
C VAL A 65 2.63 -15.13 -11.80
N ALA A 66 2.29 -15.29 -13.09
CA ALA A 66 2.13 -16.62 -13.69
C ALA A 66 3.43 -17.44 -13.74
N ALA A 67 4.59 -16.78 -13.88
CA ALA A 67 5.88 -17.45 -13.88
C ALA A 67 6.39 -17.75 -12.46
N ASP A 68 6.10 -16.90 -11.48
CA ASP A 68 6.64 -16.94 -10.13
C ASP A 68 5.60 -16.40 -9.12
N PRO A 69 4.63 -17.22 -8.66
CA PRO A 69 3.48 -16.76 -7.87
C PRO A 69 3.84 -16.55 -6.38
N VAL A 70 4.88 -15.75 -6.11
CA VAL A 70 5.31 -15.38 -4.75
C VAL A 70 4.66 -14.09 -4.28
N ALA A 71 4.61 -13.90 -2.95
CA ALA A 71 4.00 -12.74 -2.30
C ALA A 71 4.43 -11.40 -2.93
N GLY A 72 5.72 -11.24 -3.21
CA GLY A 72 6.26 -10.02 -3.81
C GLY A 72 5.64 -9.67 -5.17
N ARG A 73 5.31 -10.67 -6.01
CA ARG A 73 4.71 -10.42 -7.33
C ARG A 73 3.27 -9.94 -7.22
N TYR A 74 2.48 -10.58 -6.36
CA TYR A 74 1.12 -10.12 -6.07
C TYR A 74 1.14 -8.68 -5.53
N LEU A 75 2.01 -8.39 -4.56
CA LEU A 75 2.10 -7.04 -3.98
C LEU A 75 2.54 -5.98 -5.01
N GLN A 76 3.47 -6.31 -5.92
CA GLN A 76 3.89 -5.43 -6.99
C GLN A 76 2.75 -5.17 -8.00
N ARG A 77 2.02 -6.22 -8.41
CA ARG A 77 0.85 -6.08 -9.29
C ARG A 77 -0.22 -5.20 -8.64
N SER A 78 -0.54 -5.46 -7.36
CA SER A 78 -1.50 -4.65 -6.60
C SER A 78 -1.13 -3.17 -6.55
N GLU A 79 0.17 -2.85 -6.43
CA GLU A 79 0.63 -1.46 -6.38
C GLU A 79 0.33 -0.75 -7.69
N LEU A 80 0.68 -1.38 -8.82
CA LEU A 80 0.47 -0.80 -10.13
C LEU A 80 -1.02 -0.59 -10.41
N VAL A 81 -1.86 -1.61 -10.19
CA VAL A 81 -3.29 -1.51 -10.50
C VAL A 81 -4.02 -0.52 -9.60
N VAL A 82 -3.63 -0.40 -8.32
CA VAL A 82 -4.18 0.62 -7.42
C VAL A 82 -3.74 2.02 -7.83
N GLY A 83 -2.45 2.22 -8.13
CA GLY A 83 -1.95 3.51 -8.62
C GLY A 83 -2.69 3.95 -9.88
N ALA A 84 -2.88 3.03 -10.83
CA ALA A 84 -3.65 3.30 -12.04
C ALA A 84 -5.12 3.62 -11.75
N ALA A 85 -5.78 2.82 -10.91
CA ALA A 85 -7.19 3.01 -10.54
C ALA A 85 -7.46 4.34 -9.83
N LEU A 86 -6.50 4.86 -9.08
CA LEU A 86 -6.61 6.12 -8.33
C LEU A 86 -6.11 7.35 -9.09
N THR A 87 -5.48 7.20 -10.26
CA THR A 87 -4.99 8.33 -11.06
C THR A 87 -6.16 8.98 -11.81
N PRO A 88 -6.54 10.24 -11.50
CA PRO A 88 -7.72 10.87 -12.10
C PRO A 88 -7.52 11.22 -13.58
N SER A 89 -6.27 11.53 -13.97
CA SER A 89 -5.92 11.91 -15.35
C SER A 89 -5.91 10.74 -16.33
N LEU A 90 -5.91 9.49 -15.85
CA LEU A 90 -6.06 8.32 -16.72
C LEU A 90 -7.50 8.21 -17.20
N ASN A 91 -7.69 8.28 -18.51
CA ASN A 91 -9.01 8.14 -19.13
C ASN A 91 -9.47 6.66 -19.11
N VAL A 92 -10.02 6.23 -17.98
CA VAL A 92 -10.57 4.89 -17.76
C VAL A 92 -11.96 4.97 -17.15
N THR A 93 -12.83 4.03 -17.53
CA THR A 93 -14.19 3.95 -17.02
C THR A 93 -14.20 3.59 -15.53
N LEU A 94 -15.29 3.93 -14.84
CA LEU A 94 -15.48 3.53 -13.44
C LEU A 94 -15.46 2.00 -13.29
N GLU A 95 -16.07 1.27 -14.23
CA GLU A 95 -16.06 -0.19 -14.25
C GLU A 95 -14.65 -0.76 -14.32
N GLN A 96 -13.78 -0.18 -15.15
CA GLN A 96 -12.39 -0.59 -15.25
C GLN A 96 -11.62 -0.31 -13.95
N ARG A 97 -11.86 0.84 -13.32
CA ARG A 97 -11.26 1.17 -12.00
C ARG A 97 -11.69 0.16 -10.95
N VAL A 98 -12.97 -0.18 -10.88
CA VAL A 98 -13.49 -1.18 -9.94
C VAL A 98 -12.90 -2.56 -10.21
N ALA A 99 -12.78 -2.97 -11.48
CA ALA A 99 -12.14 -4.24 -11.84
C ALA A 99 -10.68 -4.29 -11.39
N TRP A 100 -9.92 -3.21 -11.59
CA TRP A 100 -8.54 -3.09 -11.11
C TRP A 100 -8.44 -3.14 -9.58
N LEU A 101 -9.32 -2.44 -8.87
CA LEU A 101 -9.36 -2.49 -7.40
C LEU A 101 -9.70 -3.89 -6.87
N ARG A 102 -10.64 -4.61 -7.50
CA ARG A 102 -10.94 -6.01 -7.12
C ARG A 102 -9.75 -6.94 -7.37
N SER A 103 -9.07 -6.79 -8.49
CA SER A 103 -7.82 -7.52 -8.77
C SER A 103 -6.76 -7.21 -7.70
N ALA A 104 -6.62 -5.94 -7.33
CA ALA A 104 -5.69 -5.52 -6.28
C ALA A 104 -6.04 -6.11 -4.91
N GLU A 105 -7.31 -6.16 -4.55
CA GLU A 105 -7.75 -6.78 -3.29
C GLU A 105 -7.34 -8.25 -3.23
N SER A 106 -7.59 -9.01 -4.31
CA SER A 106 -7.18 -10.41 -4.41
C SER A 106 -5.66 -10.58 -4.26
N ASP A 107 -4.87 -9.73 -4.92
CA ASP A 107 -3.41 -9.75 -4.84
C ASP A 107 -2.89 -9.40 -3.45
N LEU A 108 -3.50 -8.40 -2.81
CA LEU A 108 -3.13 -8.00 -1.47
C LEU A 108 -3.42 -9.10 -0.47
N VAL A 109 -4.59 -9.76 -0.57
CA VAL A 109 -4.93 -10.91 0.29
C VAL A 109 -3.93 -12.05 0.08
N ALA A 110 -3.63 -12.42 -1.18
CA ALA A 110 -2.69 -13.49 -1.49
C ALA A 110 -1.25 -13.17 -1.03
N GLY A 111 -0.80 -11.93 -1.26
CA GLY A 111 0.53 -11.46 -0.88
C GLY A 111 0.72 -11.36 0.63
N LEU A 112 -0.25 -10.76 1.33
CA LEU A 112 -0.21 -10.57 2.78
C LEU A 112 -0.40 -11.87 3.56
N GLY A 113 -1.17 -12.82 3.03
CA GLY A 113 -1.29 -14.16 3.62
C GLY A 113 0.04 -14.91 3.70
N ASN A 114 0.95 -14.66 2.74
CA ASN A 114 2.28 -15.28 2.69
C ASN A 114 3.40 -14.40 3.28
N ALA A 115 3.20 -13.09 3.35
CA ALA A 115 4.18 -12.13 3.87
C ALA A 115 3.48 -11.00 4.67
N PRO A 116 3.01 -11.29 5.90
CA PRO A 116 2.16 -10.36 6.66
C PRO A 116 2.88 -9.14 7.24
N ALA A 117 4.22 -9.18 7.36
CA ALA A 117 5.01 -8.08 7.93
C ALA A 117 5.22 -6.92 6.92
N ARG A 118 4.13 -6.37 6.38
CA ARG A 118 4.14 -5.38 5.27
C ARG A 118 3.11 -4.28 5.54
N GLY A 119 3.40 -3.35 6.44
CA GLY A 119 2.44 -2.32 6.86
C GLY A 119 1.90 -1.42 5.73
N VAL A 120 2.71 -1.11 4.72
CA VAL A 120 2.27 -0.35 3.53
C VAL A 120 1.22 -1.13 2.73
N ALA A 121 1.42 -2.44 2.55
CA ALA A 121 0.48 -3.28 1.81
C ALA A 121 -0.85 -3.45 2.58
N TRP A 122 -0.81 -3.58 3.91
CA TRP A 122 -2.01 -3.56 4.75
C TRP A 122 -2.78 -2.23 4.64
N ALA A 123 -2.09 -1.08 4.64
CA ALA A 123 -2.73 0.22 4.44
C ALA A 123 -3.38 0.33 3.04
N ARG A 124 -2.71 -0.23 2.02
CA ARG A 124 -3.26 -0.32 0.67
C ARG A 124 -4.52 -1.19 0.64
N LEU A 125 -4.52 -2.33 1.32
CA LEU A 125 -5.70 -3.20 1.41
C LEU A 125 -6.88 -2.49 2.09
N ALA A 126 -6.63 -1.78 3.18
CA ALA A 126 -7.65 -0.96 3.83
C ALA A 126 -8.23 0.10 2.86
N SER A 127 -7.37 0.79 2.12
CA SER A 127 -7.78 1.81 1.14
C SER A 127 -8.58 1.21 -0.03
N VAL A 128 -8.15 0.07 -0.55
CA VAL A 128 -8.86 -0.65 -1.63
C VAL A 128 -10.25 -1.10 -1.16
N ARG A 129 -10.33 -1.68 0.03
CA ARG A 129 -11.62 -2.08 0.63
C ARG A 129 -12.53 -0.89 0.87
N GLN A 130 -12.00 0.23 1.36
CA GLN A 130 -12.77 1.46 1.52
C GLN A 130 -13.37 1.91 0.18
N GLY A 131 -12.58 1.88 -0.90
CA GLY A 131 -13.05 2.26 -2.23
C GLY A 131 -14.08 1.30 -2.84
N LEU A 132 -14.02 0.00 -2.50
CA LEU A 132 -14.91 -1.02 -3.04
C LEU A 132 -16.19 -1.22 -2.23
N GLN A 133 -16.11 -1.10 -0.91
CA GLN A 133 -17.14 -1.52 0.04
C GLN A 133 -17.65 -0.37 0.91
N GLY A 134 -16.98 0.79 0.86
CA GLY A 134 -17.19 1.86 1.84
C GLY A 134 -16.66 1.48 3.21
N THR A 135 -17.19 2.16 4.24
CA THR A 135 -16.83 1.92 5.63
C THR A 135 -17.22 0.51 6.05
N SER A 136 -16.26 -0.30 6.52
CA SER A 136 -16.51 -1.68 6.91
C SER A 136 -15.52 -2.21 7.94
N ARG A 137 -15.89 -3.30 8.63
CA ARG A 137 -14.98 -3.99 9.56
C ARG A 137 -13.71 -4.49 8.87
N GLY A 138 -13.82 -4.93 7.61
CA GLY A 138 -12.69 -5.39 6.82
C GLY A 138 -11.67 -4.29 6.47
N VAL A 139 -12.09 -3.01 6.44
CA VAL A 139 -11.20 -1.86 6.33
C VAL A 139 -10.44 -1.66 7.65
N VAL A 140 -11.18 -1.66 8.77
CA VAL A 140 -10.61 -1.50 10.11
C VAL A 140 -9.57 -2.59 10.40
N ASP A 141 -9.88 -3.85 10.15
CA ASP A 141 -8.94 -4.97 10.40
C ASP A 141 -7.64 -4.81 9.61
N ALA A 142 -7.72 -4.43 8.33
CA ALA A 142 -6.55 -4.18 7.50
C ALA A 142 -5.75 -2.95 7.96
N LEU A 143 -6.43 -1.89 8.41
CA LEU A 143 -5.79 -0.69 8.95
C LEU A 143 -5.05 -1.00 10.27
N LEU A 144 -5.68 -1.75 11.18
CA LEU A 144 -5.05 -2.17 12.43
C LEU A 144 -3.80 -3.02 12.15
N MET A 145 -3.87 -3.98 11.22
CA MET A 145 -2.70 -4.74 10.79
C MET A 145 -1.60 -3.86 10.20
N SER A 146 -1.95 -2.80 9.48
CA SER A 146 -0.97 -1.82 8.99
C SER A 146 -0.21 -1.17 10.14
N ILE A 147 -0.94 -0.64 11.12
CA ILE A 147 -0.37 0.04 12.28
C ILE A 147 0.48 -0.93 13.10
N ASP A 148 -0.01 -2.14 13.34
CA ASP A 148 0.66 -3.15 14.18
C ASP A 148 1.97 -3.62 13.56
N THR A 149 2.02 -3.74 12.24
CA THR A 149 3.22 -4.21 11.53
C THR A 149 4.22 -3.10 11.20
N SER A 150 3.82 -1.83 11.21
CA SER A 150 4.71 -0.70 10.89
C SER A 150 4.23 0.61 11.54
N PRO A 151 4.21 0.72 12.88
CA PRO A 151 3.60 1.85 13.57
C PRO A 151 4.36 3.16 13.36
N LEU A 152 5.68 3.10 13.18
CA LEU A 152 6.55 4.28 13.09
C LEU A 152 6.81 4.76 11.65
N LEU A 153 6.15 4.16 10.65
CA LEU A 153 6.34 4.56 9.26
C LEU A 153 5.59 5.88 8.97
N SER A 154 6.26 7.01 9.24
CA SER A 154 5.72 8.37 9.08
C SER A 154 4.99 8.62 7.75
N PRO A 155 5.55 8.24 6.57
CA PRO A 155 4.96 8.61 5.28
C PRO A 155 3.54 8.08 5.01
N ILE A 156 3.08 7.05 5.74
CA ILE A 156 1.74 6.47 5.54
C ILE A 156 0.73 6.90 6.61
N TRP A 157 1.13 7.71 7.60
CA TRP A 157 0.22 8.22 8.62
C TRP A 157 -0.90 9.12 8.09
N PRO A 158 -0.70 9.98 7.06
CA PRO A 158 -1.81 10.74 6.48
C PRO A 158 -2.94 9.82 5.99
N ALA A 159 -2.59 8.77 5.23
CA ALA A 159 -3.56 7.79 4.74
C ALA A 159 -4.21 6.99 5.88
N ARG A 160 -3.45 6.64 6.92
CA ARG A 160 -4.01 5.96 8.10
C ARG A 160 -4.98 6.85 8.87
N LEU A 161 -4.62 8.10 9.12
CA LEU A 161 -5.50 9.06 9.82
C LEU A 161 -6.79 9.25 9.04
N GLN A 162 -6.71 9.40 7.71
CA GLN A 162 -7.86 9.44 6.82
C GLN A 162 -8.77 8.22 7.03
N LEU A 163 -8.21 7.01 6.99
CA LEU A 163 -8.96 5.77 7.18
C LEU A 163 -9.56 5.67 8.60
N ILE A 164 -8.85 6.13 9.64
CA ILE A 164 -9.37 6.19 11.02
C ILE A 164 -10.62 7.06 11.09
N LEU A 165 -10.57 8.26 10.50
CA LEU A 165 -11.68 9.21 10.51
C LEU A 165 -12.88 8.66 9.71
N ASP A 166 -12.62 8.13 8.51
CA ASP A 166 -13.66 7.59 7.61
C ASP A 166 -14.33 6.32 8.16
N ASN A 167 -13.66 5.60 9.06
CA ASN A 167 -14.16 4.35 9.63
C ASN A 167 -14.49 4.43 11.12
N TRP A 168 -14.54 5.64 11.71
CA TRP A 168 -14.69 5.80 13.17
C TRP A 168 -15.83 4.97 13.78
N VAL A 169 -16.97 4.90 13.07
CA VAL A 169 -18.17 4.15 13.48
C VAL A 169 -17.98 2.63 13.49
N ALA A 170 -17.04 2.10 12.69
CA ALA A 170 -16.77 0.66 12.56
C ALA A 170 -15.75 0.14 13.60
N PHE A 171 -15.06 1.03 14.31
CA PHE A 171 -14.17 0.64 15.42
C PHE A 171 -14.96 0.30 16.68
N THR A 172 -14.45 -0.67 17.44
CA THR A 172 -14.89 -0.93 18.81
C THR A 172 -14.41 0.17 19.76
N PRO A 173 -15.00 0.33 20.96
CA PRO A 173 -14.53 1.29 21.95
C PRO A 173 -13.04 1.14 22.29
N GLN A 174 -12.56 -0.09 22.46
CA GLN A 174 -11.15 -0.36 22.78
C GLN A 174 -10.22 0.03 21.64
N GLU A 175 -10.62 -0.21 20.40
CA GLU A 175 -9.82 0.20 19.25
C GLU A 175 -9.80 1.72 19.08
N ARG A 176 -10.90 2.41 19.38
CA ARG A 176 -10.96 3.88 19.36
C ARG A 176 -9.97 4.50 20.34
N GLU A 177 -9.89 3.97 21.56
CA GLU A 177 -8.88 4.39 22.55
C GLU A 177 -7.46 4.15 22.05
N ARG A 178 -7.22 2.95 21.48
CA ARG A 178 -5.94 2.60 20.87
C ARG A 178 -5.56 3.54 19.73
N MET A 179 -6.50 3.86 18.83
CA MET A 179 -6.26 4.77 17.71
C MET A 179 -5.97 6.19 18.20
N ALA A 180 -6.71 6.68 19.19
CA ALA A 180 -6.44 7.99 19.79
C ALA A 180 -5.00 8.07 20.33
N ALA A 181 -4.53 7.05 21.04
CA ALA A 181 -3.16 6.98 21.54
C ALA A 181 -2.12 7.02 20.41
N TYR A 182 -2.36 6.31 19.31
CA TYR A 182 -1.47 6.35 18.15
C TYR A 182 -1.46 7.71 17.43
N VAL A 183 -2.62 8.37 17.31
CA VAL A 183 -2.71 9.72 16.73
C VAL A 183 -1.90 10.71 17.56
N VAL A 184 -2.05 10.66 18.89
CA VAL A 184 -1.27 11.49 19.83
C VAL A 184 0.23 11.20 19.72
N MET A 185 0.63 9.93 19.71
CA MET A 185 2.04 9.54 19.54
C MET A 185 2.60 10.09 18.23
N THR A 186 1.84 9.96 17.14
CA THR A 186 2.23 10.46 15.83
C THR A 186 2.35 11.99 15.82
N TRP A 187 1.42 12.70 16.49
CA TRP A 187 1.50 14.15 16.65
C TRP A 187 2.80 14.58 17.35
N ARG A 188 3.14 13.91 18.46
CA ARG A 188 4.37 14.18 19.23
C ARG A 188 5.63 13.93 18.41
N LEU A 189 5.67 12.84 17.64
CA LEU A 189 6.83 12.44 16.84
C LEU A 189 6.97 13.19 15.51
N SER A 190 5.91 13.84 15.01
CA SER A 190 5.95 14.55 13.74
C SER A 190 6.66 15.89 13.87
N SER A 191 7.74 16.09 13.11
CA SER A 191 8.42 17.39 12.98
C SER A 191 7.62 18.35 12.10
N GLU A 192 6.90 17.84 11.10
CA GLU A 192 5.99 18.58 10.25
C GLU A 192 4.56 18.20 10.59
N ARG A 193 3.80 19.06 11.28
CA ARG A 193 2.42 18.77 11.70
C ARG A 193 1.36 19.32 10.74
N ARG A 194 1.77 20.05 9.71
CA ARG A 194 0.87 20.63 8.69
C ARG A 194 -0.03 19.57 8.04
N TRP A 195 0.46 18.35 7.83
CA TRP A 195 -0.32 17.29 7.18
C TRP A 195 -1.55 16.86 7.99
N PHE A 196 -1.59 17.02 9.32
CA PHE A 196 -2.78 16.73 10.12
C PHE A 196 -3.97 17.58 9.65
N ALA A 197 -3.73 18.86 9.37
CA ALA A 197 -4.74 19.76 8.84
C ALA A 197 -5.14 19.43 7.39
N GLN A 198 -4.22 18.86 6.60
CA GLN A 198 -4.48 18.49 5.20
C GLN A 198 -5.38 17.25 5.05
N VAL A 199 -5.47 16.41 6.08
CA VAL A 199 -6.31 15.20 6.10
C VAL A 199 -7.76 15.50 6.52
N ILE A 200 -7.97 16.61 7.25
CA ILE A 200 -9.30 17.05 7.70
C ILE A 200 -10.11 17.55 6.48
N ARG A 201 -11.20 16.86 6.14
CA ARG A 201 -12.08 17.22 5.01
C ARG A 201 -13.44 17.74 5.46
N SER A 202 -13.85 17.45 6.68
CA SER A 202 -15.15 17.83 7.23
C SER A 202 -15.02 18.45 8.62
N PRO A 203 -16.02 19.23 9.09
CA PRO A 203 -16.07 19.67 10.48
C PRO A 203 -16.04 18.51 11.49
N VAL A 204 -16.58 17.35 11.13
CA VAL A 204 -16.57 16.14 11.97
C VAL A 204 -15.15 15.60 12.14
N ASP A 205 -14.36 15.59 11.07
CA ASP A 205 -12.94 15.19 11.11
C ASP A 205 -12.16 16.10 12.07
N GLU A 206 -12.40 17.42 11.99
CA GLU A 206 -11.79 18.40 12.88
C GLU A 206 -12.13 18.11 14.34
N LEU A 207 -13.39 17.82 14.65
CA LEU A 207 -13.82 17.47 16.01
C LEU A 207 -13.09 16.23 16.53
N PHE A 208 -12.92 15.19 15.72
CA PHE A 208 -12.18 13.98 16.14
C PHE A 208 -10.71 14.27 16.39
N VAL A 209 -10.04 14.99 15.48
CA VAL A 209 -8.62 15.33 15.66
C VAL A 209 -8.43 16.21 16.89
N ARG A 210 -9.30 17.20 17.11
CA ARG A 210 -9.29 18.01 18.34
C ARG A 210 -9.52 17.19 19.58
N TYR A 211 -10.45 16.23 19.53
CA TYR A 211 -10.72 15.32 20.63
C TYR A 211 -9.50 14.46 20.99
N PHE A 212 -8.81 13.90 19.99
CA PHE A 212 -7.59 13.12 20.21
C PHE A 212 -6.47 13.96 20.85
N LEU A 213 -6.35 15.22 20.44
CA LEU A 213 -5.30 16.13 20.88
C LEU A 213 -5.71 17.05 22.04
N ARG A 214 -6.82 16.76 22.73
CA ARG A 214 -7.36 17.67 23.77
C ARG A 214 -6.41 17.86 24.96
N ASP A 215 -5.65 16.82 25.28
CA ASP A 215 -4.74 16.77 26.42
C ASP A 215 -3.28 17.10 26.01
N GLU A 216 -3.05 17.39 24.72
CA GLU A 216 -1.72 17.71 24.20
C GLU A 216 -1.40 19.20 24.36
N PRO A 217 -0.29 19.58 25.03
CA PRO A 217 0.09 20.98 25.23
C PRO A 217 0.20 21.72 23.90
N ASN A 218 -0.45 22.89 23.81
CA ASN A 218 -0.47 23.77 22.64
C ASN A 218 -1.04 23.17 21.35
N ALA A 219 -1.47 21.91 21.32
CA ALA A 219 -1.87 21.23 20.10
C ALA A 219 -3.12 21.87 19.45
N GLN A 220 -4.05 22.37 20.26
CA GLN A 220 -5.25 23.04 19.76
C GLN A 220 -4.94 24.34 19.01
N ALA A 221 -4.01 25.14 19.53
CA ALA A 221 -3.57 26.39 18.92
C ALA A 221 -2.75 26.12 17.65
N GLU A 222 -1.87 25.13 17.70
CA GLU A 222 -1.08 24.72 16.54
C GLU A 222 -1.96 24.16 15.42
N LEU A 223 -2.91 23.29 15.73
CA LEU A 223 -3.87 22.77 14.75
C LEU A 223 -4.71 23.89 14.13
N ALA A 224 -5.18 24.85 14.92
CA ALA A 224 -5.93 25.99 14.41
C ALA A 224 -5.11 26.85 13.43
N LYS A 225 -3.82 27.07 13.73
CA LYS A 225 -2.89 27.75 12.81
C LYS A 225 -2.79 27.00 11.48
N TRP A 226 -2.53 25.70 11.50
CA TRP A 226 -2.38 24.91 10.26
C TRP A 226 -3.68 24.84 9.47
N LEU A 227 -4.84 24.71 10.13
CA LEU A 227 -6.15 24.76 9.47
C LEU A 227 -6.40 26.09 8.77
N PHE A 228 -6.04 27.22 9.39
CA PHE A 228 -6.12 28.54 8.78
C PHE A 228 -5.22 28.64 7.54
N GLU A 229 -3.97 28.20 7.63
CA GLU A 229 -3.02 28.24 6.52
C GLU A 229 -3.47 27.34 5.35
N VAL A 230 -3.96 26.14 5.62
CA VAL A 230 -4.48 25.23 4.57
C VAL A 230 -5.69 25.84 3.86
N LYS A 231 -6.61 26.46 4.59
CA LYS A 231 -7.77 27.16 4.01
C LYS A 231 -7.36 28.36 3.15
N ARG A 232 -6.36 29.13 3.61
CA ARG A 232 -5.84 30.29 2.87
C ARG A 232 -5.13 29.87 1.57
N ASP A 233 -4.39 28.77 1.60
CA ASP A 233 -3.58 28.31 0.48
C ASP A 233 -4.39 27.60 -0.63
N GLY A 234 -5.73 27.56 -0.53
CA GLY A 234 -6.61 27.19 -1.64
C GLY A 234 -6.66 25.69 -1.94
N LYS A 235 -7.06 24.89 -0.94
CA LYS A 235 -7.78 23.64 -1.19
C LYS A 235 -9.26 23.82 -0.88
#